data_AF-A0AA42HMR8-F1
#
_entry.id   AF-A0AA42HMR8-F1
#
_cell.length_a   1.000
_cell.length_b   1.000
_cell.length_c   1.000
_cell.angle_alpha   90.00
_cell.angle_beta   90.00
_cell.angle_gamma   90.00
#
_symmetry.space_group_name_H-M   'P 1'
#
loop_
_entity.id
_entity.type
_entity.pdbx_description
1 polymer ?
#
loop_
_entity_poly.entity_id
_entity_poly.type
_entity_poly.pdbx_seq_one_letter_code
_entity_poly.pdbx_strand_id
1 'polypeptide(L)'
;RAGEAGRGFAVVADEVRNLARRTQDSVEEIRQVIEGLQNGTRDVVGAMSNSHRQAQDSVSQVEQAVAALKRIGDAVGVITDMNLQIASAAEEQSAVAEEINRNVAGIRDVTESLSSQAQESAQVSQSLNKLANHQQGLMDQFRV
;
A
#
# COMPACT_ATOMS: atom_id res chain seq x y z
N ARG A 1 -74.14 47.10 53.34
CA ARG A 1 -73.42 48.38 53.14
C ARG A 1 -72.65 48.69 54.42
N ALA A 2 -71.42 48.20 54.54
CA ALA A 2 -70.51 48.69 55.59
C ALA A 2 -70.01 50.07 55.13
N GLY A 3 -70.07 51.10 55.98
CA GLY A 3 -69.62 52.46 55.68
C GLY A 3 -68.09 52.57 55.50
N GLU A 4 -67.45 53.57 56.10
CA GLU A 4 -65.97 53.76 56.02
C GLU A 4 -65.15 52.50 56.36
N ALA A 5 -65.64 51.64 57.27
CA ALA A 5 -65.00 50.37 57.58
C ALA A 5 -64.94 49.37 56.39
N GLY A 6 -65.88 49.44 55.44
CA GLY A 6 -65.90 48.59 54.24
C GLY A 6 -64.90 49.03 53.16
N ARG A 7 -64.40 50.27 53.24
CA ARG A 7 -63.43 50.83 52.30
C ARG A 7 -62.06 50.17 52.46
N GLY A 8 -61.63 49.92 53.69
CA GLY A 8 -60.39 49.17 53.98
C GLY A 8 -60.44 47.73 53.48
N PHE A 9 -61.55 47.03 53.69
CA PHE A 9 -61.74 45.67 53.17
C PHE A 9 -61.81 45.62 51.64
N ALA A 10 -62.43 46.61 50.99
CA ALA A 10 -62.46 46.69 49.53
C ALA A 10 -61.05 46.88 48.93
N VAL A 11 -60.22 47.74 49.53
CA VAL A 11 -58.83 47.96 49.10
C VAL A 11 -57.98 46.69 49.29
N VAL A 12 -58.12 46.00 50.43
CA VAL A 12 -57.43 44.73 50.66
C VAL A 12 -57.88 43.65 49.67
N ALA A 13 -59.17 43.60 49.32
CA ALA A 13 -59.69 42.66 48.33
C ALA A 13 -59.14 42.93 46.92
N ASP A 14 -59.02 44.20 46.52
CA ASP A 14 -58.41 44.55 45.23
C ASP A 14 -56.90 44.29 45.21
N GLU A 15 -56.20 44.50 46.33
CA GLU A 15 -54.77 44.18 46.46
C GLU A 15 -54.53 42.67 46.41
N VAL A 16 -55.37 41.87 47.08
CA VAL A 16 -55.33 40.40 47.00
C VAL A 16 -55.63 39.92 45.57
N ARG A 17 -56.59 40.54 44.87
CA ARG A 17 -56.90 40.21 43.48
C ARG A 17 -55.73 40.56 42.55
N ASN A 18 -55.09 41.70 42.76
CA ASN A 18 -53.92 42.12 41.98
C ASN A 18 -52.72 41.19 42.24
N LEU A 19 -52.45 40.86 43.50
CA LEU A 19 -51.41 39.89 43.87
C LEU A 19 -51.69 38.50 43.27
N ALA A 20 -52.93 38.02 43.35
CA ALA A 20 -53.32 36.75 42.74
C ALA A 20 -53.13 36.74 41.22
N ARG A 21 -53.44 37.84 40.53
CA ARG A 21 -53.20 38.00 39.09
C ARG A 21 -51.71 37.96 38.76
N ARG A 22 -50.90 38.74 39.49
CA ARG A 22 -49.44 38.74 39.34
C ARG A 22 -48.83 37.36 39.60
N THR A 23 -49.33 36.62 40.60
CA THR A 23 -48.91 35.25 40.86
C THR A 23 -49.29 34.31 39.71
N GLN A 24 -50.50 34.44 39.14
CA GLN A 24 -50.90 33.65 37.97
C GLN A 24 -50.04 33.94 36.75
N ASP A 25 -49.75 35.21 36.47
CA ASP A 25 -48.90 35.61 35.34
C ASP A 25 -47.48 35.04 35.50
N SER A 26 -46.89 35.11 36.70
CA SER A 26 -45.58 34.50 36.99
C SER A 26 -45.59 32.98 36.90
N VAL A 27 -46.68 32.31 37.29
CA VAL A 27 -46.81 30.85 37.14
C VAL A 27 -46.87 30.46 35.66
N GLU A 28 -47.53 31.24 34.82
CA GLU A 28 -47.58 31.01 33.37
C GLU A 28 -46.22 31.25 32.70
N GLU A 29 -45.49 32.29 33.10
CA GLU A 29 -44.11 32.52 32.63
C GLU A 29 -43.18 31.35 33.02
N ILE A 30 -43.25 30.89 34.27
CA ILE A 30 -42.47 29.74 34.75
C ILE A 30 -42.81 28.48 33.93
N ARG A 31 -44.10 28.27 33.64
CA ARG A 31 -44.55 27.14 32.82
C ARG A 31 -43.92 27.18 31.43
N GLN A 32 -43.93 28.33 30.77
CA GLN A 32 -43.34 28.49 29.43
C GLN A 32 -41.82 28.26 29.44
N VAL A 33 -41.12 28.76 30.47
CA VAL A 33 -39.67 28.50 30.63
C VAL A 33 -39.41 27.00 30.83
N ILE A 34 -40.22 26.31 31.65
CA ILE A 34 -40.10 24.87 31.86
C ILE A 34 -40.38 24.09 30.57
N GLU A 35 -41.41 24.44 29.80
CA GLU A 35 -41.72 23.80 28.52
C GLU A 35 -40.56 24.00 27.52
N GLY A 36 -40.00 25.20 27.44
CA GLY A 36 -38.81 25.49 26.63
C GLY A 36 -37.58 24.67 27.06
N LEU A 37 -37.32 24.59 28.36
CA LEU A 37 -36.22 23.80 28.92
C LEU A 37 -36.39 22.30 28.64
N GLN A 38 -37.61 21.77 28.78
CA GLN A 38 -37.92 20.37 28.46
C GLN A 38 -37.70 20.05 26.99
N ASN A 39 -38.13 20.93 26.08
CA ASN A 39 -37.91 20.76 24.64
C ASN A 39 -36.42 20.82 24.30
N GLY A 40 -35.69 21.83 24.80
CA GLY A 40 -34.25 21.92 24.59
C GLY A 40 -33.48 20.72 25.15
N THR A 41 -33.91 20.17 26.30
CA THR A 41 -33.32 18.95 26.86
C THR A 41 -33.54 17.75 25.95
N ARG A 42 -34.73 17.60 25.34
CA ARG A 42 -35.00 16.51 24.38
C ARG A 42 -34.12 16.63 23.14
N ASP A 43 -33.93 17.84 22.62
CA ASP A 43 -33.08 18.09 21.46
C ASP A 43 -31.62 17.72 21.76
N VAL A 44 -31.11 18.10 22.94
CA VAL A 44 -29.76 17.72 23.40
C VAL A 44 -29.61 16.21 23.50
N VAL A 45 -30.59 15.50 24.08
CA VAL A 45 -30.58 14.03 24.15
C VAL A 45 -30.57 13.40 22.76
N GLY A 46 -31.35 13.94 21.82
CA GLY A 46 -31.35 13.49 20.43
C GLY A 46 -29.99 13.69 19.75
N ALA A 47 -29.38 14.86 19.91
CA ALA A 47 -28.06 15.16 19.39
C ALA A 47 -26.99 14.23 20.00
N MET A 48 -27.02 13.99 21.31
CA MET A 48 -26.10 13.06 21.98
C MET A 48 -26.27 11.62 21.49
N SER A 49 -27.50 11.17 21.25
CA SER A 49 -27.76 9.84 20.69
C SER A 49 -27.17 9.71 19.28
N ASN A 50 -27.31 10.75 18.44
CA ASN A 50 -26.72 10.77 17.11
C ASN A 50 -25.18 10.79 17.17
N SER A 51 -24.58 11.61 18.03
CA SER A 51 -23.14 11.64 18.24
C SER A 51 -22.60 10.29 18.72
N HIS A 52 -23.34 9.60 19.59
CA HIS A 52 -22.97 8.26 20.04
C HIS A 52 -22.94 7.25 18.88
N ARG A 53 -23.97 7.27 18.02
CA ARG A 53 -24.04 6.41 16.83
C ARG A 53 -22.89 6.72 15.86
N GLN A 54 -22.64 7.99 15.60
CA GLN A 54 -21.52 8.42 14.75
C GLN A 54 -20.17 7.92 15.28
N ALA A 55 -19.96 7.98 16.60
CA ALA A 55 -18.74 7.48 17.22
C ALA A 55 -18.60 5.96 17.07
N GLN A 56 -19.70 5.20 17.18
CA GLN A 56 -19.70 3.76 16.92
C GLN A 56 -19.35 3.44 15.46
N ASP A 57 -19.92 4.18 14.51
CA ASP A 57 -19.59 4.01 13.09
C ASP A 57 -18.12 4.33 12.81
N SER A 58 -17.58 5.39 13.42
CA SER A 58 -16.15 5.73 13.32
C SER A 58 -15.26 4.63 13.87
N VAL A 59 -15.61 4.00 14.99
CA VAL A 59 -14.86 2.85 15.53
C VAL A 59 -14.85 1.70 14.51
N SER A 60 -16.01 1.37 13.92
CA SER A 60 -16.08 0.31 12.90
C SER A 60 -15.24 0.62 11.66
N GLN A 61 -15.25 1.89 11.19
CA GLN A 61 -14.40 2.31 10.08
C GLN A 61 -12.92 2.20 10.40
N VAL A 62 -12.51 2.55 11.62
CA VAL A 62 -11.12 2.39 12.07
C VAL A 62 -10.71 0.92 12.10
N GLU A 63 -11.57 0.02 12.57
CA GLU A 63 -11.30 -1.43 12.55
C GLU A 63 -11.10 -1.96 11.12
N GLN A 64 -11.91 -1.50 10.17
CA GLN A 64 -11.75 -1.85 8.76
C GLN A 64 -10.42 -1.31 8.18
N ALA A 65 -10.05 -0.08 8.53
CA ALA A 65 -8.79 0.51 8.11
C ALA A 65 -7.57 -0.25 8.67
N VAL A 66 -7.63 -0.66 9.94
CA VAL A 66 -6.59 -1.50 10.57
C VAL A 66 -6.45 -2.83 9.85
N ALA A 67 -7.56 -3.48 9.50
CA ALA A 67 -7.54 -4.74 8.75
C ALA A 67 -6.94 -4.55 7.34
N ALA A 68 -7.25 -3.46 6.66
CA ALA A 68 -6.68 -3.13 5.36
C ALA A 68 -5.16 -2.88 5.44
N LEU A 69 -4.70 -2.11 6.44
CA LEU A 69 -3.28 -1.86 6.68
C LEU A 69 -2.51 -3.15 7.00
N LYS A 70 -3.12 -4.07 7.75
CA LYS A 70 -2.51 -5.39 8.01
C LYS A 70 -2.29 -6.17 6.72
N ARG A 71 -3.29 -6.21 5.82
CA ARG A 71 -3.15 -6.88 4.51
C ARG A 71 -2.07 -6.23 3.65
N ILE A 72 -1.93 -4.91 3.70
CA ILE A 72 -0.84 -4.19 3.02
C ILE A 72 0.51 -4.63 3.60
N GLY A 73 0.64 -4.70 4.92
CA GLY A 73 1.85 -5.19 5.59
C GLY A 73 2.23 -6.60 5.17
N ASP A 74 1.27 -7.52 5.15
CA ASP A 74 1.47 -8.90 4.71
C ASP A 74 1.95 -8.97 3.24
N ALA A 75 1.33 -8.19 2.35
CA ALA A 75 1.72 -8.12 0.95
C ALA A 75 3.13 -7.54 0.74
N VAL A 76 3.51 -6.52 1.52
CA VAL A 76 4.88 -5.96 1.51
C VAL A 76 5.90 -6.98 2.00
N GLY A 77 5.54 -7.83 2.98
CA GLY A 77 6.35 -8.96 3.41
C GLY A 77 6.65 -9.92 2.25
N VAL A 78 5.61 -10.34 1.52
CA VAL A 78 5.76 -11.20 0.33
C VAL A 78 6.65 -10.57 -0.75
N ILE A 79 6.49 -9.27 -1.01
CA ILE A 79 7.34 -8.55 -1.98
C ILE A 79 8.80 -8.55 -1.52
N THR A 80 9.05 -8.39 -0.22
CA THR A 80 10.40 -8.39 0.34
C THR A 80 11.07 -9.76 0.17
N ASP A 81 10.34 -10.84 0.46
CA ASP A 81 10.84 -12.21 0.26
C ASP A 81 11.15 -12.49 -1.21
N MET A 82 10.28 -12.03 -2.11
CA MET A 82 10.49 -12.16 -3.55
C MET A 82 11.70 -11.38 -4.04
N ASN A 83 11.96 -10.18 -3.50
CA ASN A 83 13.17 -9.43 -3.82
C ASN A 83 14.46 -10.15 -3.39
N LEU A 84 14.44 -10.83 -2.23
CA LEU A 84 15.57 -11.66 -1.79
C LEU A 84 15.81 -12.83 -2.75
N GLN A 85 14.74 -13.49 -3.23
CA GLN A 85 14.86 -14.55 -4.23
C GLN A 85 15.41 -14.03 -5.56
N ILE A 86 14.93 -12.87 -6.03
CA ILE A 86 15.42 -12.23 -7.26
C ILE A 86 16.91 -11.88 -7.12
N ALA A 87 17.34 -11.35 -5.97
CA ALA A 87 18.74 -11.04 -5.72
C ALA A 87 19.61 -12.30 -5.77
N SER A 88 19.18 -13.39 -5.11
CA SER A 88 19.89 -14.67 -5.16
C SER A 88 19.95 -15.25 -6.59
N ALA A 89 18.85 -15.17 -7.34
CA ALA A 89 18.81 -15.61 -8.73
C ALA A 89 19.72 -14.76 -9.63
N ALA A 90 19.84 -13.45 -9.37
CA ALA A 90 20.75 -12.57 -10.09
C ALA A 90 22.22 -12.91 -9.82
N GLU A 91 22.59 -13.26 -8.57
CA GLU A 91 23.93 -13.75 -8.23
C GLU A 91 24.24 -15.06 -8.97
N GLU A 92 23.30 -16.00 -9.00
CA GLU A 92 23.45 -17.27 -9.74
C GLU A 92 23.60 -17.01 -11.25
N GLN A 93 22.78 -16.13 -11.83
CA GLN A 93 22.90 -15.74 -13.23
C GLN A 93 24.25 -15.09 -13.55
N SER A 94 24.80 -14.28 -12.65
CA SER A 94 26.14 -13.69 -12.82
C SER A 94 27.22 -14.77 -12.85
N ALA A 95 27.15 -15.76 -11.95
CA ALA A 95 28.09 -16.88 -11.94
C ALA A 95 28.01 -17.72 -13.22
N VAL A 96 26.79 -18.01 -13.70
CA VAL A 96 26.57 -18.71 -14.97
C VAL A 96 27.12 -17.90 -16.15
N ALA A 97 26.93 -16.58 -16.18
CA ALA A 97 27.45 -15.72 -17.23
C ALA A 97 29.00 -15.73 -17.26
N GLU A 98 29.66 -15.73 -16.10
CA GLU A 98 31.12 -15.87 -16.02
C GLU A 98 31.61 -17.23 -16.52
N GLU A 99 30.87 -18.30 -16.26
CA GLU A 99 31.18 -19.63 -16.80
C GLU A 99 31.03 -19.66 -18.32
N ILE A 100 29.94 -19.09 -18.87
CA ILE A 100 29.75 -18.97 -20.31
C ILE A 100 30.91 -18.19 -20.94
N ASN A 101 31.33 -17.08 -20.34
CA ASN A 101 32.44 -16.29 -20.85
C ASN A 101 33.75 -17.09 -20.89
N ARG A 102 34.04 -17.86 -19.83
CA ARG A 102 35.20 -18.77 -19.79
C ARG A 102 35.12 -19.85 -20.87
N ASN A 103 33.95 -20.43 -21.09
CA ASN A 103 33.74 -21.44 -22.13
C ASN A 103 33.95 -20.86 -23.53
N VAL A 104 33.45 -19.64 -23.79
CA VAL A 104 33.65 -18.94 -25.07
C VAL A 104 35.13 -18.62 -25.30
N ALA A 105 35.86 -18.19 -24.27
CA ALA A 105 37.30 -17.98 -24.35
C ALA A 105 38.04 -19.29 -24.69
N GLY A 106 37.70 -20.40 -24.03
CA GLY A 106 38.28 -21.71 -24.33
C GLY A 106 38.00 -22.19 -25.76
N ILE A 107 36.79 -21.98 -26.27
CA ILE A 107 36.44 -22.30 -27.68
C ILE A 107 37.31 -21.49 -28.64
N ARG A 108 37.55 -20.21 -28.35
CA ARG A 108 38.41 -19.35 -29.16
C ARG A 108 39.84 -19.89 -29.21
N ASP A 109 40.42 -20.24 -28.07
CA ASP A 109 41.79 -20.76 -27.99
C ASP A 109 41.95 -22.07 -28.78
N VAL A 110 40.98 -22.98 -28.65
CA VAL A 110 40.96 -24.24 -29.43
C VAL A 110 40.85 -23.95 -30.93
N THR A 111 40.01 -22.99 -31.32
CA THR A 111 39.84 -22.61 -32.74
C THR A 111 41.12 -22.02 -33.33
N GLU A 112 41.86 -21.21 -32.56
CA GLU A 112 43.14 -20.65 -32.97
C GLU A 112 44.21 -21.74 -33.13
N SER A 113 44.28 -22.68 -32.18
CA SER A 113 45.17 -23.85 -32.29
C SER A 113 44.84 -24.71 -33.52
N LEU A 114 43.56 -24.97 -33.78
CA LEU A 114 43.11 -25.75 -34.93
C LEU A 114 43.47 -25.07 -36.26
N SER A 115 43.33 -23.75 -36.35
CA SER A 115 43.74 -22.96 -37.52
C SER A 115 45.24 -23.10 -37.79
N SER A 116 46.07 -23.03 -36.74
CA SER A 116 47.52 -23.23 -36.85
C SER A 116 47.88 -24.65 -37.33
N GLN A 117 47.27 -25.68 -36.75
CA GLN A 117 47.48 -27.07 -37.14
C GLN A 117 47.03 -27.37 -38.58
N ALA A 118 45.95 -26.73 -39.04
CA ALA A 118 45.50 -26.84 -40.43
C ALA A 118 46.52 -26.22 -41.40
N GLN A 119 47.12 -25.08 -41.04
CA GLN A 119 48.17 -24.44 -41.81
C GLN A 119 49.43 -25.30 -41.89
N GLU A 120 49.84 -25.91 -40.78
CA GLU A 120 50.96 -26.85 -40.74
C GLU A 120 50.67 -28.09 -41.61
N SER A 121 49.48 -28.67 -41.48
CA SER A 121 49.05 -29.82 -42.30
C SER A 121 49.05 -29.51 -43.79
N ALA A 122 48.68 -28.29 -44.19
CA ALA A 122 48.75 -27.84 -45.58
C ALA A 122 50.21 -27.74 -46.08
N GLN A 123 51.14 -27.23 -45.26
CA GLN A 123 52.56 -27.17 -45.59
C GLN A 123 53.20 -28.57 -45.72
N VAL A 124 52.85 -29.49 -44.82
CA VAL A 124 53.28 -30.90 -44.89
C VAL A 124 52.76 -31.55 -46.16
N SER A 125 51.48 -31.35 -46.49
CA SER A 125 50.88 -31.88 -47.72
C SER A 125 51.57 -31.36 -48.98
N GLN A 126 51.93 -30.07 -49.03
CA GLN A 126 52.72 -29.51 -50.13
C GLN A 126 54.11 -30.14 -50.23
N SER A 127 54.76 -30.39 -49.09
CA SER A 127 56.10 -31.01 -49.04
C SER A 127 56.06 -32.47 -49.51
N LEU A 128 55.04 -33.23 -49.08
CA LEU A 128 54.79 -34.59 -49.56
C LEU A 128 54.53 -34.63 -51.07
N ASN A 129 53.73 -33.70 -51.60
CA ASN A 129 53.49 -33.62 -53.04
C ASN A 129 54.79 -33.37 -53.83
N LYS A 130 55.64 -32.45 -53.36
CA LYS A 130 56.96 -32.20 -53.96
C LYS A 130 57.84 -33.44 -53.93
N LEU A 131 57.89 -34.16 -52.82
CA LEU A 131 58.68 -35.38 -52.68
C LEU A 131 58.17 -36.51 -53.59
N ALA A 132 56.86 -36.69 -53.70
CA ALA A 132 56.24 -37.66 -54.59
C ALA A 132 56.58 -37.36 -56.06
N ASN A 133 56.48 -36.09 -56.49
CA ASN A 133 56.88 -35.68 -57.84
C ASN A 133 58.38 -35.92 -58.10
N HIS A 134 59.23 -35.68 -57.09
CA HIS A 134 60.67 -35.95 -57.21
C HIS A 134 60.96 -37.45 -57.37
N GLN A 135 60.33 -38.31 -56.56
CA GLN A 135 60.46 -39.76 -56.68
C GLN A 135 59.96 -40.27 -58.04
N GLN A 136 58.84 -39.75 -58.54
CA GLN A 136 58.32 -40.10 -59.86
C GLN A 136 59.34 -39.78 -60.96
N GLY A 137 59.94 -38.58 -60.92
CA GLY A 137 60.99 -38.20 -61.88
C GLY A 137 62.23 -39.07 -61.84
N LEU A 138 62.64 -39.52 -60.63
CA LEU A 138 63.73 -40.50 -60.50
C LEU A 138 63.36 -41.86 -61.12
N MET A 139 62.14 -42.35 -60.89
CA MET A 139 61.68 -43.61 -61.48
C MET A 139 61.63 -43.56 -63.02
N ASP A 140 61.25 -42.42 -63.59
CA ASP A 140 61.23 -42.23 -65.05
C ASP A 140 62.64 -42.29 -65.66
N GLN A 141 63.69 -41.90 -64.93
CA GLN A 141 65.09 -42.06 -65.39
C GLN A 141 65.56 -43.53 -65.39
N PHE A 142 65.01 -44.37 -64.52
CA PHE A 142 65.36 -45.80 -64.47
C PHE A 142 64.55 -46.65 -65.46
N ARG A 143 63.53 -46.09 -66.10
CA ARG A 143 62.71 -46.76 -67.10
C ARG A 143 63.39 -46.69 -68.47
N VAL A 144 64.38 -47.58 -68.68
CA VAL A 144 64.98 -47.91 -69.99
C VAL A 144 64.30 -49.13 -70.58
#